data_AF-A0A533XNA9-F1
#
_entry.id   AF-A0A533XNA9-F1
#
_cell.length_a   1.000
_cell.length_b   1.000
_cell.length_c   1.000
_cell.angle_alpha   90.00
_cell.angle_beta   90.00
_cell.angle_gamma   90.00
#
_symmetry.space_group_name_H-M   'P 1'
#
loop_
_entity.id
_entity.type
_entity.pdbx_description
1 polymer ?
#
loop_
_entity_poly.entity_id
_entity_poly.type
_entity_poly.pdbx_seq_one_letter_code
_entity_poly.pdbx_strand_id
1 'polypeptide(L)' 'MDKRDLAKAILETGSFHWKATPQFTLASGRVSEYYVNCKQLLSHPKYRRILAELIAEHLKGWDIQAVGGMEIGAIPIATA' A
#
# COMPACT_ATOMS: atom_id res chain seq x y z
N MET A 1 0.69 -13.90 -8.37
CA MET A 1 0.09 -13.29 -7.17
C MET A 1 -1.00 -12.36 -7.64
N ASP A 2 -2.11 -12.28 -6.92
CA ASP A 2 -3.27 -11.48 -7.33
C ASP A 2 -3.67 -10.44 -6.27
N LYS A 3 -4.76 -9.70 -6.52
CA LYS A 3 -5.27 -8.68 -5.59
C LYS A 3 -5.69 -9.27 -4.23
N ARG A 4 -6.03 -10.56 -4.15
CA ARG A 4 -6.41 -11.23 -2.89
C ARG A 4 -5.18 -11.51 -2.03
N ASP A 5 -4.05 -11.85 -2.63
CA ASP A 5 -2.78 -12.01 -1.91
C ASP A 5 -2.36 -10.68 -1.26
N LEU A 6 -2.50 -9.57 -2.00
CA LEU A 6 -2.24 -8.24 -1.46
C LEU A 6 -3.23 -7.87 -0.32
N ALA A 7 -4.52 -8.18 -0.49
CA ALA A 7 -5.52 -7.92 0.56
C ALA A 7 -5.21 -8.70 1.85
N LYS A 8 -4.79 -9.97 1.73
CA LYS A 8 -4.32 -10.75 2.89
C LYS A 8 -3.11 -10.11 3.56
N ALA A 9 -2.11 -9.70 2.78
CA ALA A 9 -0.93 -9.01 3.32
C ALA A 9 -1.28 -7.70 4.06
N ILE A 10 -2.24 -6.92 3.55
CA ILE A 10 -2.72 -5.71 4.21
C ILE A 10 -3.30 -6.02 5.60
N LEU A 11 -4.08 -7.10 5.72
CA LEU A 11 -4.67 -7.53 6.99
C LEU A 11 -3.62 -8.14 7.92
N GLU A 12 -2.76 -9.03 7.41
CA GLU A 12 -1.69 -9.70 8.18
C GLU A 12 -0.72 -8.71 8.82
N THR A 13 -0.42 -7.61 8.13
CA THR A 13 0.54 -6.59 8.60
C THR A 13 -0.09 -5.52 9.49
N GLY A 14 -1.41 -5.55 9.71
CA GLY A 14 -2.11 -4.45 10.39
C GLY A 14 -2.03 -3.13 9.62
N SER A 15 -1.90 -3.18 8.29
CA SER A 15 -1.87 -1.97 7.46
C SER A 15 -3.26 -1.37 7.27
N PHE A 16 -4.31 -2.08 7.66
CA PHE A 16 -5.70 -1.64 7.61
C PHE A 16 -6.41 -1.97 8.91
N HIS A 17 -7.16 -0.99 9.41
CA HIS A 17 -8.06 -1.14 10.54
C HIS A 17 -9.41 -0.52 10.22
N TRP A 18 -10.46 -1.14 10.74
CA TRP A 18 -11.83 -0.65 10.63
C TRP A 18 -12.57 -0.76 11.96
N LYS A 19 -13.47 0.19 12.20
CA LYS A 19 -14.41 0.21 13.31
C LYS A 19 -15.79 0.59 12.78
N ALA A 20 -16.83 -0.03 13.34
CA ALA A 20 -18.22 0.22 12.94
C ALA A 20 -18.73 1.63 13.25
N THR A 21 -17.99 2.40 14.06
CA THR A 21 -18.21 3.82 14.29
C THR A 21 -16.89 4.57 14.12
N PRO A 22 -16.91 5.86 13.76
CA PRO A 22 -15.68 6.64 13.60
C PRO A 22 -14.89 6.71 14.92
N GLN A 23 -13.68 6.17 14.92
CA GLN A 23 -12.81 6.10 16.11
C GLN A 23 -11.38 6.55 15.82
N PHE A 24 -11.00 6.67 14.55
CA PHE A 24 -9.66 7.07 14.17
C PHE A 24 -9.62 8.57 13.89
N THR A 25 -8.99 9.34 14.77
CA THR A 25 -8.71 10.76 14.54
C THR A 25 -7.55 10.89 13.56
N LEU A 26 -7.82 11.48 12.40
CA LEU A 26 -6.84 11.75 11.37
C LEU A 26 -6.01 12.99 11.70
N ALA A 27 -4.87 13.16 11.06
CA ALA A 27 -4.02 14.35 11.22
C ALA A 27 -4.73 15.67 10.89
N SER A 28 -5.81 15.62 10.09
CA SER A 28 -6.67 16.78 9.79
C SER A 28 -7.67 17.13 10.90
N GLY A 29 -7.71 16.35 11.99
CA GLY A 29 -8.72 16.46 13.06
C GLY A 29 -10.05 15.78 12.75
N ARG A 30 -10.26 15.30 11.52
CA ARG A 30 -11.45 14.53 11.14
C ARG A 30 -11.43 13.14 11.79
N VAL A 31 -12.59 12.61 12.13
CA VAL A 31 -12.75 11.24 12.62
C VAL A 31 -13.16 10.31 11.47
N SER A 32 -12.61 9.11 11.44
CA SER A 32 -12.82 8.11 10.39
C SER A 32 -13.11 6.73 10.98
N GLU A 33 -13.91 5.94 10.27
CA GLU A 33 -14.13 4.50 10.53
C GLU A 33 -12.96 3.64 10.05
N TYR A 34 -12.12 4.21 9.18
CA TYR A 34 -11.01 3.53 8.53
C TYR A 34 -9.68 4.18 8.90
N TYR A 35 -8.69 3.34 9.14
CA TYR A 35 -7.30 3.74 9.25
C TYR A 35 -6.43 2.86 8.37
N VAL A 36 -5.59 3.49 7.54
CA VAL A 36 -4.72 2.81 6.59
C VAL A 36 -3.29 3.32 6.77
N ASN A 37 -2.36 2.41 7.03
CA ASN A 37 -0.93 2.70 7.11
C ASN A 37 -0.11 1.62 6.38
N CYS A 38 0.09 1.82 5.08
CA CYS A 38 0.83 0.88 4.24
C CYS A 38 2.34 0.83 4.53
N LYS A 39 2.90 1.71 5.38
CA LYS A 39 4.33 1.63 5.73
C LYS A 39 4.67 0.28 6.39
N GLN A 40 3.72 -0.30 7.14
CA GLN A 40 3.87 -1.63 7.74
C GLN A 40 3.92 -2.73 6.68
N LEU A 41 3.07 -2.68 5.66
CA LEU A 41 3.16 -3.62 4.54
C LEU A 41 4.48 -3.48 3.78
N LEU A 42 4.89 -2.25 3.50
CA LEU A 42 6.05 -1.94 2.67
C LEU A 42 7.40 -2.24 3.35
N SER A 43 7.44 -2.37 4.67
CA SER A 43 8.63 -2.83 5.40
C SER A 43 8.92 -4.32 5.22
N HIS A 44 7.97 -5.10 4.67
CA HIS A 44 8.15 -6.52 4.38
C HIS A 44 8.54 -6.73 2.90
N PRO A 45 9.75 -7.25 2.60
CA PRO A 45 10.22 -7.42 1.23
C PRO A 45 9.30 -8.27 0.35
N LYS A 46 8.73 -9.34 0.92
CA LYS A 46 7.76 -10.21 0.24
C LYS A 46 6.51 -9.43 -0.21
N TYR A 47 5.94 -8.61 0.68
CA TYR A 47 4.66 -7.96 0.41
C TYR A 47 4.79 -6.74 -0.50
N ARG A 48 5.87 -5.95 -0.38
CA ARG A 48 6.12 -4.86 -1.34
C ARG A 48 6.36 -5.38 -2.76
N ARG A 49 6.97 -6.56 -2.91
CA ARG A 49 7.14 -7.21 -4.22
C ARG A 49 5.79 -7.58 -4.86
N ILE A 50 4.84 -8.10 -4.09
CA ILE A 50 3.47 -8.37 -4.58
C ILE A 50 2.87 -7.09 -5.18
N LEU A 51 2.96 -5.98 -4.45
CA LEU A 51 2.42 -4.70 -4.89
C LEU A 51 3.13 -4.19 -6.16
N ALA A 52 4.46 -4.26 -6.21
CA ALA A 52 5.24 -3.84 -7.37
C ALA A 52 4.92 -4.67 -8.62
N GLU A 53 4.80 -6.00 -8.49
CA GLU A 53 4.40 -6.88 -9.60
C GLU A 53 3.00 -6.53 -10.12
N LEU A 54 2.03 -6.30 -9.23
CA LEU A 54 0.68 -5.90 -9.62
C LEU A 54 0.65 -4.54 -10.34
N ILE A 55 1.49 -3.59 -9.93
CA ILE A 55 1.64 -2.29 -10.60
C ILE A 55 2.28 -2.50 -11.97
N ALA A 56 3.37 -3.26 -12.07
CA ALA A 56 4.06 -3.54 -13.32
C ALA A 56 3.12 -4.20 -14.35
N GLU A 57 2.24 -5.10 -13.91
CA GLU A 57 1.20 -5.69 -14.76
C GLU A 57 0.23 -4.65 -15.33
N HIS A 58 -0.17 -3.63 -14.55
CA HIS A 58 -1.03 -2.54 -15.03
C HIS A 58 -0.32 -1.58 -15.99
N LEU A 59 1.01 -1.53 -15.93
CA LEU A 59 1.85 -0.68 -16.77
C LEU A 59 2.30 -1.37 -18.07
N LYS A 60 1.94 -2.64 -18.28
CA LYS A 60 2.28 -3.36 -19.51
C LYS A 60 1.79 -2.60 -20.75
N GLY A 61 2.69 -2.41 -21.71
CA GLY A 61 2.42 -1.71 -22.97
C GLY A 61 2.61 -0.19 -22.91
N TRP A 62 2.97 0.36 -21.74
CA TRP A 62 3.36 1.77 -21.63
C TRP A 62 4.84 1.94 -22.02
N ASP A 63 5.15 3.00 -22.75
CA ASP A 63 6.53 3.41 -23.04
C ASP A 63 7.06 4.27 -21.87
N ILE A 64 7.61 3.59 -20.85
CA ILE A 64 8.08 4.22 -19.60
C ILE A 64 9.60 4.31 -19.62
N GLN A 65 10.12 5.54 -19.59
CA GLN A 65 11.56 5.80 -19.55
C GLN A 65 12.11 5.94 -18.12
N ALA A 66 11.25 6.26 -17.14
CA ALA A 66 11.63 6.44 -15.75
C ALA A 66 10.46 6.16 -14.79
N VAL A 67 10.79 5.71 -13.57
CA VAL A 67 9.85 5.53 -12.46
C VAL A 67 10.39 6.27 -11.24
N GLY A 68 9.52 7.01 -10.55
CA GLY A 68 9.85 7.72 -9.33
C GLY A 68 8.85 7.42 -8.22
N GLY A 69 9.33 7.25 -6.99
CA GLY A 69 8.50 7.07 -5.81
C GLY A 69 8.38 8.38 -5.02
N MET A 70 7.16 8.80 -4.71
CA MET A 70 6.92 9.91 -3.78
C MET A 70 7.55 9.61 -2.40
N GLU A 71 8.37 10.55 -1.93
CA GLU A 71 9.04 10.45 -0.64
C GLU A 71 8.04 10.51 0.53
N ILE A 72 8.19 9.73 1.62
CA ILE A 72 9.06 8.53 1.79
C ILE A 72 8.27 7.26 1.39
N GLY A 73 6.94 7.33 1.38
CA GLY A 73 6.06 6.17 1.39
C GLY A 73 6.11 5.30 0.13
N ALA A 74 6.41 5.88 -1.03
CA ALA A 74 6.40 5.13 -2.30
C ALA A 74 7.80 4.76 -2.80
N ILE A 75 8.87 5.21 -2.15
CA ILE A 75 10.26 4.82 -2.51
C ILE A 75 10.42 3.29 -2.52
N PRO A 76 10.00 2.54 -1.48
CA PRO A 76 10.17 1.08 -1.46
C PRO A 76 9.37 0.34 -2.54
N ILE A 77 8.36 0.97 -3.15
CA ILE A 77 7.57 0.40 -4.24
C ILE A 77 8.30 0.64 -5.56
N ALA A 78 8.79 1.87 -5.78
CA ALA A 78 9.50 2.24 -7.00
C ALA A 78 10.83 1.50 -7.17
N THR A 79 11.46 1.06 -6.07
CA THR A 79 12.74 0.34 -6.07
C THR A 79 12.63 -1.18 -5.88
N ALA A 80 11.41 -1.75 -5.86
CA ALA A 80 11.16 -3.18 -5.58
C ALA A 80 11.27 -4.08 -6.80
#